data_AF-X0VVB2-F1
#
_entry.id   AF-X0VVB2-F1
#
_cell.length_a   1.000
_cell.length_b   1.000
_cell.length_c   1.000
_cell.angle_alpha   90.00
_cell.angle_beta   90.00
_cell.angle_gamma   90.00
#
_symmetry.space_group_name_H-M   'P 1'
#
loop_
_entity.id
_entity.type
_entity.pdbx_description
1 polymer ?
#
loop_
_entity_poly.entity_id
_entity_poly.type
_entity_poly.pdbx_seq_one_letter_code
_entity_poly.pdbx_strand_id
1 'polypeptide(L)'
;MVLENVETVEQVLSEDEELDLAVDEIGPQEEAPELEIAPFLGTSEVGSDSMNLYFAECGRTPLLTAEEERMLGSQVEDGKYLSQLEQEWEAKYGARPAATDLFFELAERLCQARPLIEALCEYLGLSPHASVTEKMLEPDLRCAIDGHIDQHLLGTIAQSTGRSQNQTLHALIQLSLDSRLIPWHVLGRAS
;
A
#
# COMPACT_ATOMS: atom_id res chain seq x y z
N MET A 1 63.42 -19.54 -5.18
CA MET A 1 62.53 -18.88 -6.16
C MET A 1 61.20 -18.67 -5.45
N VAL A 2 61.13 -17.59 -4.67
CA VAL A 2 60.31 -16.37 -4.87
C VAL A 2 58.81 -16.65 -4.70
N LEU A 3 58.37 -16.38 -3.48
CA LEU A 3 57.00 -16.13 -3.03
C LEU A 3 56.78 -14.62 -3.11
N GLU A 4 55.69 -14.13 -3.70
CA GLU A 4 55.09 -12.81 -3.40
C GLU A 4 53.61 -12.83 -3.85
N ASN A 5 52.62 -12.26 -3.18
CA ASN A 5 52.42 -11.77 -1.80
C ASN A 5 50.90 -11.58 -1.68
N VAL A 6 50.32 -12.06 -0.57
CA VAL A 6 49.03 -11.58 -0.06
C VAL A 6 49.39 -10.62 1.07
N GLU A 7 49.06 -9.33 0.94
CA GLU A 7 48.98 -8.45 2.10
C GLU A 7 47.97 -7.32 1.85
N THR A 8 46.90 -7.43 2.64
CA THR A 8 46.03 -6.37 3.15
C THR A 8 46.83 -5.12 3.55
N VAL A 9 46.21 -3.93 3.50
CA VAL A 9 46.15 -2.94 4.60
C VAL A 9 45.72 -1.58 4.05
N GLU A 10 44.71 -1.02 4.70
CA GLU A 10 44.35 0.40 4.71
C GLU A 10 45.59 1.31 4.71
N GLN A 11 45.73 2.12 3.68
CA GLN A 11 46.52 3.37 3.60
C GLN A 11 46.38 3.79 2.13
N VAL A 12 45.55 4.76 1.76
CA VAL A 12 45.75 6.18 2.05
C VAL A 12 44.38 6.88 2.09
N LEU A 13 43.98 7.32 3.29
CA LEU A 13 43.06 8.43 3.49
C LEU A 13 43.90 9.73 3.38
N SER A 14 43.52 10.62 2.46
CA SER A 14 43.91 12.04 2.28
C SER A 14 44.09 12.24 0.76
N GLU A 15 43.27 13.02 0.06
CA GLU A 15 43.19 14.47 0.14
C GLU A 15 41.85 14.98 -0.43
N ASP A 16 41.41 16.13 0.08
CA ASP A 16 40.17 16.85 -0.19
C ASP A 16 40.00 17.27 -1.66
N GLU A 17 38.83 17.03 -2.26
CA GLU A 17 38.30 17.90 -3.31
C GLU A 17 36.90 18.39 -2.89
N GLU A 18 36.87 19.65 -2.43
CA GLU A 18 35.69 20.48 -2.21
C GLU A 18 34.80 20.50 -3.47
N LEU A 19 33.58 19.96 -3.37
CA LEU A 19 32.51 20.28 -4.30
C LEU A 19 31.80 21.54 -3.81
N ASP A 20 32.23 22.68 -4.32
CA ASP A 20 31.68 24.00 -4.01
C ASP A 20 30.25 24.15 -4.58
N LEU A 21 29.26 24.03 -3.69
CA LEU A 21 27.84 24.26 -3.98
C LEU A 21 27.51 25.74 -3.80
N ALA A 22 27.84 26.55 -4.81
CA ALA A 22 27.35 27.92 -4.88
C ALA A 22 25.87 27.93 -5.27
N VAL A 23 25.01 28.12 -4.27
CA VAL A 23 23.63 28.59 -4.42
C VAL A 23 23.68 30.06 -4.80
N ASP A 24 23.08 30.42 -5.93
CA ASP A 24 22.75 31.82 -6.25
C ASP A 24 21.29 31.92 -6.74
N GLU A 25 20.72 33.09 -6.48
CA GLU A 25 19.35 33.35 -6.04
C GLU A 25 18.20 33.17 -7.06
N ILE A 26 17.00 32.89 -6.53
CA ILE A 26 15.72 32.83 -7.26
C ILE A 26 15.06 34.23 -7.27
N GLY A 27 14.82 34.77 -8.46
CA GLY A 27 13.97 35.95 -8.73
C GLY A 27 13.64 36.08 -10.24
N PRO A 28 12.56 36.79 -10.64
CA PRO A 28 11.34 36.17 -11.18
C PRO A 28 11.10 36.35 -12.71
N GLN A 29 10.06 35.65 -13.20
CA GLN A 29 9.41 35.69 -14.54
C GLN A 29 10.08 34.79 -15.62
N GLU A 30 9.41 34.17 -16.59
CA GLU A 30 8.02 34.03 -17.02
C GLU A 30 8.01 32.87 -18.06
N GLU A 31 6.86 32.23 -18.22
CA GLU A 31 6.46 31.36 -19.36
C GLU A 31 7.21 30.03 -19.58
N ALA A 32 6.47 28.94 -19.35
CA ALA A 32 6.85 27.60 -19.78
C ALA A 32 6.97 27.55 -21.32
N PRO A 33 8.05 27.00 -21.89
CA PRO A 33 8.10 26.82 -23.34
C PRO A 33 7.14 25.69 -23.73
N GLU A 34 6.18 26.04 -24.58
CA GLU A 34 5.33 25.10 -25.30
C GLU A 34 6.25 24.20 -26.15
N LEU A 35 6.30 22.89 -25.82
CA LEU A 35 7.12 21.93 -26.54
C LEU A 35 6.53 21.68 -27.94
N GLU A 36 6.94 22.47 -28.93
CA GLU A 36 6.79 22.11 -30.34
C GLU A 36 7.64 20.87 -30.64
N ILE A 37 6.98 19.72 -30.79
CA ILE A 37 7.62 18.48 -31.23
C ILE A 37 7.92 18.62 -32.73
N ALA A 38 9.14 19.02 -33.06
CA ALA A 38 9.64 18.97 -34.43
C ALA A 38 9.73 17.51 -34.91
N PRO A 39 9.42 17.21 -36.20
CA PRO A 39 9.51 15.84 -36.71
C PRO A 39 10.98 15.43 -36.81
N PHE A 40 11.39 14.47 -35.98
CA PHE A 40 12.70 13.82 -36.06
C PHE A 40 12.74 12.92 -37.30
N LEU A 41 13.13 13.51 -38.43
CA LEU A 41 13.26 12.84 -39.71
C LEU A 41 14.71 12.39 -39.89
N GLY A 42 14.96 11.10 -39.67
CA GLY A 42 16.18 10.42 -40.14
C GLY A 42 16.96 9.68 -39.06
N THR A 43 16.53 8.47 -38.72
CA THR A 43 17.33 7.22 -38.66
C THR A 43 16.48 6.11 -38.03
N SER A 44 16.35 4.97 -38.73
CA SER A 44 15.60 3.75 -38.35
C SER A 44 14.12 3.67 -38.73
N GLU A 45 13.80 3.65 -40.03
CA GLU A 45 12.42 3.41 -40.51
C GLU A 45 11.84 2.03 -40.13
N VAL A 46 12.67 1.01 -39.86
CA VAL A 46 12.17 -0.34 -39.49
C VAL A 46 11.90 -0.47 -37.98
N GLY A 47 12.58 0.31 -37.13
CA GLY A 47 12.38 0.31 -35.67
C GLY A 47 11.37 1.35 -35.18
N SER A 48 11.24 2.48 -35.89
CA SER A 48 10.23 3.50 -35.58
C SER A 48 8.82 3.01 -35.87
N ASP A 49 8.62 2.18 -36.91
CA ASP A 49 7.32 1.59 -37.21
C ASP A 49 6.85 0.62 -36.11
N SER A 50 7.74 -0.16 -35.49
CA SER A 50 7.37 -1.06 -34.40
C SER A 50 7.10 -0.32 -33.09
N MET A 51 7.87 0.74 -32.78
CA MET A 51 7.60 1.61 -31.63
C MET A 51 6.30 2.40 -31.81
N ASN A 52 6.06 3.00 -32.98
CA ASN A 52 4.82 3.70 -33.27
C ASN A 52 3.61 2.77 -33.25
N LEU A 53 3.77 1.55 -33.77
CA LEU A 53 2.73 0.51 -33.70
C LEU A 53 2.48 0.08 -32.25
N TYR A 54 3.51 -0.13 -31.44
CA TYR A 54 3.37 -0.42 -30.00
C TYR A 54 2.66 0.69 -29.23
N PHE A 55 3.03 1.96 -29.44
CA PHE A 55 2.35 3.09 -28.78
C PHE A 55 0.92 3.28 -29.29
N ALA A 56 0.66 3.04 -30.58
CA ALA A 56 -0.69 3.03 -31.11
C ALA A 56 -1.53 1.88 -30.55
N GLU A 57 -0.92 0.72 -30.27
CA GLU A 57 -1.56 -0.42 -29.61
C GLU A 57 -1.84 -0.11 -28.12
N CYS A 58 -0.87 0.45 -27.39
CA CYS A 58 -1.02 0.86 -25.99
C CYS A 58 -2.07 1.95 -25.82
N GLY A 59 -2.11 2.95 -26.71
CA GLY A 59 -3.09 4.04 -26.68
C GLY A 59 -4.52 3.63 -27.05
N ARG A 60 -4.74 2.41 -27.52
CA ARG A 60 -6.09 1.87 -27.82
C ARG A 60 -6.80 1.29 -26.61
N THR A 61 -6.06 0.93 -25.56
CA THR A 61 -6.66 0.41 -24.33
C THR A 61 -6.93 1.59 -23.41
N PRO A 62 -8.19 1.84 -22.99
CA PRO A 62 -8.46 2.89 -22.02
C PRO A 62 -7.70 2.60 -20.73
N LEU A 63 -7.00 3.62 -20.21
CA LEU A 63 -6.35 3.53 -18.92
C LEU A 63 -7.41 3.47 -17.82
N LEU A 64 -7.06 2.82 -16.72
CA LEU A 64 -7.88 2.82 -15.52
C LEU A 64 -7.90 4.23 -14.93
N THR A 65 -9.06 4.64 -14.44
CA THR A 65 -9.18 5.76 -13.52
C THR A 65 -8.52 5.43 -12.18
N ALA A 66 -8.18 6.44 -11.38
CA ALA A 66 -7.61 6.23 -10.05
C ALA A 66 -8.53 5.39 -9.13
N GLU A 67 -9.84 5.48 -9.32
CA GLU A 67 -10.83 4.68 -8.59
C GLU A 67 -10.80 3.21 -9.01
N GLU A 68 -10.74 2.94 -10.32
CA GLU A 68 -10.63 1.58 -10.85
C GLU A 68 -9.29 0.93 -10.47
N GLU A 69 -8.18 1.67 -10.53
CA GLU A 69 -6.87 1.19 -10.08
C GLU A 69 -6.91 0.81 -8.60
N ARG A 70 -7.50 1.65 -7.75
CA ARG A 70 -7.65 1.36 -6.32
C ARG A 70 -8.51 0.11 -6.10
N MET A 71 -9.65 0.02 -6.77
CA MET A 71 -10.54 -1.14 -6.66
C MET A 71 -9.82 -2.44 -7.04
N LEU A 72 -9.15 -2.46 -8.19
CA LEU A 72 -8.40 -3.63 -8.66
C LEU A 72 -7.22 -3.95 -7.74
N GLY A 73 -6.51 -2.92 -7.27
CA GLY A 73 -5.43 -3.05 -6.29
C GLY A 73 -5.90 -3.74 -5.01
N SER A 74 -7.03 -3.29 -4.45
CA SER A 74 -7.62 -3.92 -3.27
C SER A 74 -8.03 -5.37 -3.52
N GLN A 75 -8.62 -5.70 -4.69
CA GLN A 75 -8.98 -7.09 -5.02
C GLN A 75 -7.74 -8.00 -5.14
N VAL A 76 -6.66 -7.50 -5.73
CA VAL A 76 -5.39 -8.23 -5.82
C VAL A 76 -4.77 -8.43 -4.44
N GLU A 77 -4.79 -7.40 -3.59
CA GLU A 77 -4.32 -7.48 -2.21
C GLU A 77 -5.12 -8.50 -1.40
N ASP A 78 -6.46 -8.43 -1.47
CA ASP A 78 -7.36 -9.35 -0.78
C ASP A 78 -7.13 -10.81 -1.24
N GLY A 79 -6.93 -11.04 -2.54
CA GLY A 79 -6.61 -12.36 -3.07
C GLY A 79 -5.27 -12.93 -2.60
N LYS A 80 -4.23 -12.07 -2.51
CA LYS A 80 -2.92 -12.47 -1.96
C LYS A 80 -3.03 -12.76 -0.47
N TYR A 81 -3.74 -11.91 0.27
CA TYR A 81 -3.94 -12.07 1.70
C TYR A 81 -4.73 -13.34 2.03
N LEU A 82 -5.80 -13.62 1.27
CA LEU A 82 -6.55 -14.87 1.41
C LEU A 82 -5.68 -16.10 1.12
N SER A 83 -4.83 -16.04 0.09
CA SER A 83 -3.88 -17.12 -0.22
C SER A 83 -2.88 -17.35 0.91
N GLN A 84 -2.40 -16.28 1.54
CA GLN A 84 -1.55 -16.37 2.72
C GLN A 84 -2.30 -17.01 3.90
N LEU A 85 -3.54 -16.61 4.15
CA LEU A 85 -4.37 -17.16 5.21
C LEU A 85 -4.60 -18.68 5.03
N GLU A 86 -4.84 -19.12 3.78
CA GLU A 86 -4.95 -20.54 3.46
C GLU A 86 -3.65 -21.31 3.76
N GLN A 87 -2.49 -20.73 3.43
CA GLN A 87 -1.18 -21.34 3.71
C GLN A 87 -0.89 -21.40 5.21
N GLU A 88 -1.19 -20.35 5.97
CA GLU A 88 -1.07 -20.32 7.42
C GLU A 88 -1.95 -21.42 8.07
N TRP A 89 -3.18 -21.57 7.57
CA TRP A 89 -4.09 -22.61 8.02
C TRP A 89 -3.56 -24.01 7.71
N GLU A 90 -3.14 -24.25 6.47
CA GLU A 90 -2.59 -25.55 6.06
C GLU A 90 -1.33 -25.91 6.86
N ALA A 91 -0.46 -24.93 7.14
CA ALA A 91 0.71 -25.13 8.01
C ALA A 91 0.32 -25.50 9.45
N LYS A 92 -0.77 -24.93 9.98
CA LYS A 92 -1.22 -25.15 11.36
C LYS A 92 -1.99 -26.47 11.53
N TYR A 93 -2.81 -26.85 10.56
CA TYR A 93 -3.75 -27.98 10.68
C TYR A 93 -3.45 -29.14 9.72
N GLY A 94 -2.50 -28.99 8.80
CA GLY A 94 -2.08 -30.04 7.86
C GLY A 94 -3.07 -30.33 6.72
N ALA A 95 -4.08 -29.47 6.53
CA ALA A 95 -5.07 -29.59 5.47
C ALA A 95 -5.54 -28.20 5.02
N ARG A 96 -5.95 -28.09 3.75
CA ARG A 96 -6.52 -26.85 3.21
C ARG A 96 -7.84 -26.52 3.92
N PRO A 97 -8.07 -25.26 4.34
CA PRO A 97 -9.30 -24.87 5.01
C PRO A 97 -10.53 -24.95 4.10
N ALA A 98 -11.70 -25.20 4.70
CA ALA A 98 -12.96 -24.89 4.06
C ALA A 98 -13.27 -23.38 4.16
N ALA A 99 -14.16 -22.87 3.32
CA ALA A 99 -14.57 -21.47 3.36
C ALA A 99 -15.15 -21.05 4.73
N THR A 100 -15.83 -21.95 5.43
CA THR A 100 -16.34 -21.72 6.78
C THR A 100 -15.23 -21.57 7.80
N ASP A 101 -14.13 -22.32 7.65
CA ASP A 101 -12.99 -22.27 8.57
C ASP A 101 -12.28 -20.92 8.47
N LEU A 102 -12.06 -20.44 7.24
CA LEU A 102 -11.52 -19.11 6.99
C LEU A 102 -12.44 -18.01 7.53
N PHE A 103 -13.76 -18.17 7.35
CA PHE A 103 -14.72 -17.22 7.89
C PHE A 103 -14.67 -17.16 9.42
N PHE A 104 -14.57 -18.30 10.11
CA PHE A 104 -14.43 -18.32 11.57
C PHE A 104 -13.12 -17.67 12.03
N GLU A 105 -12.02 -17.94 11.35
CA GLU A 105 -10.72 -17.30 11.63
C GLU A 105 -10.81 -15.78 11.48
N LEU A 106 -11.38 -15.28 10.38
CA LEU A 106 -11.60 -13.84 10.17
C LEU A 106 -12.50 -13.23 11.24
N ALA A 107 -13.58 -13.91 11.60
CA ALA A 107 -14.49 -13.45 12.66
C ALA A 107 -13.79 -13.42 14.03
N GLU A 108 -12.93 -14.38 14.34
CA GLU A 108 -12.15 -14.40 15.57
C GLU A 108 -11.13 -13.25 15.61
N ARG A 109 -10.38 -13.04 14.51
CA ARG A 109 -9.45 -11.90 14.36
C ARG A 109 -10.16 -10.57 14.56
N LEU A 110 -11.35 -10.43 14.00
CA LEU A 110 -12.16 -9.23 14.20
C LEU A 110 -12.61 -9.04 15.65
N CYS A 111 -13.02 -10.12 16.33
CA CYS A 111 -13.34 -10.07 17.76
C CYS A 111 -12.13 -9.62 18.60
N GLN A 112 -10.94 -10.10 18.26
CA GLN A 112 -9.69 -9.69 18.93
C GLN A 112 -9.32 -8.23 18.63
N ALA A 113 -9.68 -7.73 17.44
CA ALA A 113 -9.49 -6.34 17.05
C ALA A 113 -10.52 -5.37 17.67
N ARG A 114 -11.48 -5.85 18.48
CA ARG A 114 -12.52 -5.01 19.09
C ARG A 114 -12.00 -3.75 19.80
N PRO A 115 -10.94 -3.77 20.64
CA PRO A 115 -10.44 -2.55 21.28
C PRO A 115 -9.92 -1.51 20.26
N LEU A 116 -9.39 -1.98 19.13
CA LEU A 116 -8.95 -1.12 18.03
C LEU A 116 -10.14 -0.49 17.31
N ILE A 117 -11.19 -1.28 17.05
CA ILE A 117 -12.43 -0.81 16.43
C ILE A 117 -13.13 0.22 17.33
N GLU A 118 -13.16 0.00 18.64
CA GLU A 118 -13.73 0.95 19.61
C GLU A 118 -12.94 2.27 19.61
N ALA A 119 -11.60 2.22 19.66
CA ALA A 119 -10.76 3.41 19.56
C ALA A 119 -10.95 4.18 18.23
N LEU A 120 -11.10 3.46 17.11
CA LEU A 120 -11.42 4.06 15.80
C LEU A 120 -12.78 4.76 15.82
N CYS A 121 -13.81 4.12 16.38
CA CYS A 121 -15.14 4.70 16.48
C CYS A 121 -15.14 5.96 17.34
N GLU A 122 -14.42 5.95 18.46
CA GLU A 122 -14.27 7.12 19.34
C GLU A 122 -13.56 8.27 18.63
N TYR A 123 -12.47 7.98 17.90
CA TYR A 123 -11.74 8.99 17.13
C TYR A 123 -12.61 9.64 16.05
N LEU A 124 -13.41 8.83 15.34
CA LEU A 124 -14.28 9.26 14.25
C LEU A 124 -15.62 9.84 14.75
N GLY A 125 -15.89 9.81 16.05
CA GLY A 125 -17.18 10.27 16.61
C GLY A 125 -18.37 9.40 16.21
N LEU A 126 -18.15 8.13 15.89
CA LEU A 126 -19.19 7.18 15.49
C LEU A 126 -19.99 6.68 16.69
N SER A 127 -21.25 6.31 16.45
CA SER A 127 -22.14 5.82 17.52
C SER A 127 -21.57 4.53 18.15
N PRO A 128 -21.39 4.47 19.48
CA PRO A 128 -20.91 3.27 20.15
C PRO A 128 -21.94 2.13 20.05
N HIS A 129 -23.22 2.47 19.91
CA HIS A 129 -24.35 1.53 19.85
C HIS A 129 -24.60 0.95 18.47
N ALA A 130 -23.90 1.43 17.43
CA ALA A 130 -23.99 0.81 16.11
C ALA A 130 -23.50 -0.64 16.15
N SER A 131 -24.19 -1.50 15.42
CA SER A 131 -23.79 -2.89 15.19
C SER A 131 -22.42 -2.95 14.52
N VAL A 132 -21.74 -4.10 14.65
CA VAL A 132 -20.44 -4.31 13.99
C VAL A 132 -20.59 -4.17 12.47
N THR A 133 -21.69 -4.67 11.91
CA THR A 133 -21.97 -4.55 10.47
C THR A 133 -22.13 -3.10 10.02
N GLU A 134 -22.85 -2.28 10.78
CA GLU A 134 -22.97 -0.84 10.48
C GLU A 134 -21.60 -0.16 10.55
N LYS A 135 -20.82 -0.42 11.61
CA LYS A 135 -19.46 0.15 11.76
C LYS A 135 -18.53 -0.24 10.61
N MET A 136 -18.55 -1.51 10.18
CA MET A 136 -17.69 -2.02 9.10
C MET A 136 -18.16 -1.65 7.69
N LEU A 137 -19.34 -1.04 7.56
CA LEU A 137 -19.86 -0.48 6.32
C LEU A 137 -19.83 1.06 6.32
N GLU A 138 -19.49 1.68 7.45
CA GLU A 138 -19.46 3.13 7.60
C GLU A 138 -18.34 3.76 6.76
N PRO A 139 -18.63 4.68 5.82
CA PRO A 139 -17.63 5.22 4.89
C PRO A 139 -16.42 5.86 5.57
N ASP A 140 -16.63 6.59 6.68
CA ASP A 140 -15.56 7.27 7.39
C ASP A 140 -14.59 6.28 8.03
N LEU A 141 -15.11 5.17 8.58
CA LEU A 141 -14.28 4.10 9.13
C LEU A 141 -13.50 3.39 8.03
N ARG A 142 -14.13 3.13 6.88
CA ARG A 142 -13.47 2.50 5.72
C ARG A 142 -12.38 3.39 5.13
N CYS A 143 -12.65 4.67 4.97
CA CYS A 143 -11.64 5.64 4.53
C CYS A 143 -10.44 5.71 5.47
N ALA A 144 -10.66 5.58 6.79
CA ALA A 144 -9.60 5.63 7.79
C ALA A 144 -8.65 4.41 7.76
N ILE A 145 -9.09 3.25 7.25
CA ILE A 145 -8.32 1.99 7.28
C ILE A 145 -7.99 1.39 5.91
N ASP A 146 -8.77 1.65 4.86
CA ASP A 146 -8.54 1.12 3.49
C ASP A 146 -7.68 2.04 2.63
N GLY A 147 -7.25 3.18 3.16
CA GLY A 147 -6.52 4.21 2.43
C GLY A 147 -5.18 4.56 3.07
N HIS A 148 -4.76 5.81 2.86
CA HIS A 148 -3.62 6.35 3.57
C HIS A 148 -3.97 6.51 5.05
N ILE A 149 -3.26 5.76 5.91
CA ILE A 149 -3.44 5.86 7.36
C ILE A 149 -2.80 7.16 7.83
N ASP A 150 -3.64 8.08 8.27
CA ASP A 150 -3.23 9.38 8.79
C ASP A 150 -2.34 9.25 10.04
N GLN A 151 -1.28 10.05 10.13
CA GLN A 151 -0.33 9.97 11.25
C GLN A 151 -0.94 10.44 12.57
N HIS A 152 -1.87 11.39 12.52
CA HIS A 152 -2.55 11.86 13.72
C HIS A 152 -3.50 10.78 14.26
N LEU A 153 -4.31 10.16 13.40
CA LEU A 153 -5.11 8.96 13.69
C LEU A 153 -4.24 7.87 14.33
N LEU A 154 -3.10 7.54 13.70
CA LEU A 154 -2.18 6.52 14.19
C LEU A 154 -1.66 6.83 15.59
N GLY A 155 -1.27 8.09 15.82
CA GLY A 155 -0.80 8.57 17.12
C GLY A 155 -1.87 8.46 18.21
N THR A 156 -3.08 8.93 17.93
CA THR A 156 -4.20 8.90 18.88
C THR A 156 -4.61 7.46 19.23
N ILE A 157 -4.66 6.58 18.24
CA ILE A 157 -5.01 5.17 18.46
C ILE A 157 -3.90 4.43 19.21
N ALA A 158 -2.63 4.68 18.89
CA ALA A 158 -1.50 4.08 19.60
C ALA A 158 -1.54 4.46 21.09
N GLN A 159 -1.84 5.72 21.39
CA GLN A 159 -1.91 6.23 22.75
C GLN A 159 -3.10 5.67 23.53
N SER A 160 -4.29 5.59 22.90
CA SER A 160 -5.49 5.02 23.54
C SER A 160 -5.39 3.52 23.77
N THR A 161 -4.76 2.79 22.85
CA THR A 161 -4.61 1.32 22.95
C THR A 161 -3.34 0.87 23.70
N GLY A 162 -2.47 1.81 24.09
CA GLY A 162 -1.21 1.52 24.80
C GLY A 162 -0.17 0.77 23.95
N ARG A 163 -0.25 0.89 22.61
CA ARG A 163 0.62 0.21 21.65
C ARG A 163 1.66 1.16 21.07
N SER A 164 2.72 0.62 20.47
CA SER A 164 3.61 1.45 19.64
C SER A 164 2.89 1.86 18.35
N GLN A 165 3.34 2.96 17.72
CA GLN A 165 2.79 3.38 16.42
C GLN A 165 2.97 2.30 15.35
N ASN A 166 4.10 1.57 15.34
CA ASN A 166 4.33 0.49 14.38
C ASN A 166 3.35 -0.69 14.59
N GLN A 167 3.14 -1.10 15.85
CA GLN A 167 2.15 -2.14 16.18
C GLN A 167 0.73 -1.71 15.82
N THR A 168 0.40 -0.44 16.03
CA THR A 168 -0.92 0.11 15.69
C THR A 168 -1.12 0.15 14.18
N LEU A 169 -0.10 0.56 13.43
CA LEU A 169 -0.14 0.59 11.97
C LEU A 169 -0.39 -0.82 11.42
N HIS A 170 0.37 -1.81 11.89
CA HIS A 170 0.16 -3.20 11.51
C HIS A 170 -1.23 -3.69 11.88
N ALA A 171 -1.74 -3.34 13.07
CA ALA A 171 -3.08 -3.74 13.50
C ALA A 171 -4.19 -3.10 12.67
N LEU A 172 -4.02 -1.84 12.23
CA LEU A 172 -4.96 -1.15 11.34
C LEU A 172 -4.98 -1.77 9.94
N ILE A 173 -3.80 -2.07 9.38
CA ILE A 173 -3.68 -2.77 8.09
C ILE A 173 -4.34 -4.15 8.19
N GLN A 174 -4.07 -4.88 9.27
CA GLN A 174 -4.65 -6.19 9.52
C GLN A 174 -6.18 -6.13 9.62
N LEU A 175 -6.72 -5.16 10.36
CA LEU A 175 -8.16 -4.94 10.47
C LEU A 175 -8.79 -4.60 9.11
N SER A 176 -8.11 -3.79 8.30
CA SER A 176 -8.51 -3.44 6.94
C SER A 176 -8.67 -4.70 6.06
N LEU A 177 -7.64 -5.53 6.04
CA LEU A 177 -7.63 -6.80 5.30
C LEU A 177 -8.70 -7.79 5.80
N ASP A 178 -8.76 -8.01 7.11
CA ASP A 178 -9.71 -8.97 7.71
C ASP A 178 -11.16 -8.54 7.47
N SER A 179 -11.44 -7.24 7.61
CA SER A 179 -12.80 -6.71 7.43
C SER A 179 -13.26 -6.68 5.96
N ARG A 180 -12.36 -6.53 4.98
CA ARG A 180 -12.71 -6.58 3.54
C ARG A 180 -13.15 -7.94 3.06
N LEU A 181 -12.57 -9.01 3.62
CA LEU A 181 -12.90 -10.38 3.24
C LEU A 181 -14.25 -10.86 3.79
N ILE A 182 -14.82 -10.17 4.78
CA ILE A 182 -16.09 -10.54 5.39
C ILE A 182 -17.28 -10.00 4.56
N PRO A 183 -18.24 -10.84 4.15
CA PRO A 183 -19.42 -10.41 3.39
C PRO A 183 -20.48 -9.76 4.29
N TRP A 184 -20.19 -8.53 4.77
CA TRP A 184 -21.04 -7.76 5.70
C TRP A 184 -22.51 -7.62 5.30
N HIS A 185 -22.77 -7.44 4.01
CA HIS A 185 -24.11 -7.29 3.45
C HIS A 185 -25.00 -8.53 3.61
N VAL A 186 -24.39 -9.71 3.78
CA VAL A 186 -25.13 -10.96 4.07
C VAL A 186 -25.42 -11.07 5.56
N LEU A 187 -24.47 -10.67 6.41
CA LEU A 187 -24.57 -10.78 7.87
C LEU A 187 -25.61 -9.83 8.47
N GLY A 188 -25.77 -8.61 7.91
CA GLY A 188 -26.75 -7.63 8.39
C GLY A 188 -28.22 -8.01 8.20
N ARG A 189 -28.51 -9.11 7.48
CA ARG A 189 -29.88 -9.61 7.27
C ARG A 189 -30.33 -10.65 8.30
N ALA A 190 -29.43 -11.09 9.18
CA ALA A 190 -29.68 -12.16 10.14
C ALA A 190 -30.05 -11.68 11.55
N SER A 191 -30.14 -10.36 11.79
CA SER A 191 -30.48 -9.75 13.08
C SER A 191 -31.92 -9.27 13.16
#